data_AF-A0A6I9N2C2-F1
#
_entry.id   AF-A0A6I9N2C2-F1
#
_cell.length_a   1.000
_cell.length_b   1.000
_cell.length_c   1.000
_cell.angle_alpha   90.00
_cell.angle_beta   90.00
_cell.angle_gamma   90.00
#
_symmetry.space_group_name_H-M   'P 1'
#
loop_
_entity.id
_entity.type
_entity.pdbx_description
1 polymer ?
#
loop_
_entity_poly.entity_id
_entity_poly.type
_entity_poly.pdbx_seq_one_letter_code
_entity_poly.pdbx_strand_id
1 'polypeptide(L)'
;MKRPCILIMDSLKLSLHERVFKLLREYLQSEWEVRRGSSRDFSSDQTQSSHCIVPLQDNSSDCGLYLLQYVESFLKDPVVHFDLPLQLQRWFPRHQVRRKRDEIRDLVLRLYKEQNLDSN
;
A
#
# COMPACT_ATOMS: atom_id res chain seq x y z
N MET A 1 -13.01 14.72 12.35
CA MET A 1 -11.74 14.63 13.10
C MET A 1 -10.95 13.46 12.53
N LYS A 2 -9.71 13.63 12.08
CA LYS A 2 -8.91 12.51 11.53
C LYS A 2 -8.39 11.64 12.68
N ARG A 3 -8.56 10.32 12.60
CA ARG A 3 -8.07 9.34 13.59
C ARG A 3 -6.96 8.49 12.97
N PRO A 4 -5.97 8.04 13.76
CA PRO A 4 -4.98 7.11 13.26
C PRO A 4 -5.64 5.78 12.88
N CYS A 5 -5.25 5.21 11.76
CA CYS A 5 -5.78 3.94 11.28
C CYS A 5 -4.72 3.16 10.49
N ILE A 6 -4.92 1.84 10.38
CA ILE A 6 -4.14 0.96 9.52
C ILE A 6 -5.05 0.54 8.36
N LEU A 7 -4.68 0.94 7.15
CA LEU A 7 -5.40 0.61 5.93
C LEU A 7 -4.78 -0.63 5.29
N ILE A 8 -5.62 -1.61 4.92
CA ILE A 8 -5.21 -2.73 4.08
C ILE A 8 -5.83 -2.58 2.69
N MET A 9 -4.96 -2.68 1.70
CA MET A 9 -5.30 -2.74 0.28
C MET A 9 -4.80 -4.08 -0.26
N ASP A 10 -5.73 -5.00 -0.49
CA ASP A 10 -5.42 -6.34 -1.00
C ASP A 10 -6.22 -6.61 -2.28
N SER A 11 -5.50 -6.87 -3.38
CA SER A 11 -6.10 -7.21 -4.68
C SER A 11 -6.72 -8.62 -4.72
N LEU A 12 -6.32 -9.52 -3.81
CA LEU A 12 -6.76 -10.92 -3.73
C LEU A 12 -7.84 -11.19 -2.68
N LYS A 13 -8.06 -10.27 -1.74
CA LYS A 13 -8.97 -10.45 -0.58
C LYS A 13 -8.65 -11.72 0.24
N LEU A 14 -7.40 -11.94 0.57
CA LEU A 14 -6.99 -13.06 1.41
C LEU A 14 -7.50 -12.88 2.86
N SER A 15 -7.71 -13.97 3.59
CA SER A 15 -8.32 -13.94 4.92
C SER A 15 -7.33 -13.72 6.08
N LEU A 16 -6.04 -13.51 5.81
CA LEU A 16 -4.96 -13.53 6.84
C LEU A 16 -4.64 -12.17 7.47
N HIS A 17 -5.52 -11.19 7.36
CA HIS A 17 -5.22 -9.80 7.72
C HIS A 17 -5.24 -9.49 9.23
N GLU A 18 -6.00 -10.22 10.04
CA GLU A 18 -6.06 -9.98 11.50
C GLU A 18 -4.71 -10.13 12.19
N ARG A 19 -3.95 -11.16 11.80
CA ARG A 19 -2.59 -11.37 12.32
C ARG A 19 -1.66 -10.21 11.93
N VAL A 20 -1.80 -9.68 10.72
CA VAL A 20 -1.01 -8.54 10.23
C VAL A 20 -1.33 -7.29 11.05
N PHE A 21 -2.61 -7.01 11.32
CA PHE A 21 -2.99 -5.86 12.14
C PHE A 21 -2.42 -5.94 13.55
N LYS A 22 -2.48 -7.11 14.19
CA LYS A 22 -1.89 -7.33 15.52
C LYS A 22 -0.38 -7.04 15.51
N LEU A 23 0.36 -7.65 14.57
CA LEU A 23 1.81 -7.46 14.46
C LEU A 23 2.20 -6.00 14.20
N LEU A 24 1.47 -5.29 13.34
CA LEU A 24 1.74 -3.88 13.06
C LEU A 24 1.51 -3.00 14.30
N ARG A 25 0.46 -3.26 15.10
CA ARG A 25 0.21 -2.53 16.35
C ARG A 25 1.30 -2.78 17.39
N GLU A 26 1.70 -4.05 17.57
CA GLU A 26 2.80 -4.42 18.46
C GLU A 26 4.12 -3.75 18.04
N TYR A 27 4.41 -3.75 16.73
CA TYR A 27 5.57 -3.03 16.20
C TYR A 27 5.51 -1.53 16.50
N LEU A 28 4.38 -0.87 16.24
CA LEU A 28 4.22 0.56 16.49
C LEU A 28 4.37 0.91 17.98
N GLN A 29 3.89 0.05 18.87
CA GLN A 29 4.07 0.18 20.32
C GLN A 29 5.57 0.19 20.67
N SER A 30 6.31 -0.85 20.26
CA SER A 30 7.75 -0.96 20.54
C SER A 30 8.56 0.16 19.89
N GLU A 31 8.26 0.52 18.64
CA GLU A 31 8.94 1.60 17.92
C GLU A 31 8.70 2.96 18.60
N TRP A 32 7.49 3.20 19.10
CA TRP A 32 7.16 4.43 19.82
C TRP A 32 7.91 4.52 21.14
N GLU A 33 7.96 3.43 21.92
CA GLU A 33 8.70 3.38 23.20
C GLU A 33 10.18 3.68 22.99
N VAL A 34 10.80 3.06 22.00
CA VAL A 34 12.22 3.27 21.67
C VAL A 34 12.47 4.70 21.19
N ARG A 35 11.64 5.24 20.29
CA ARG A 35 11.88 6.57 19.69
C ARG A 35 11.43 7.76 20.53
N ARG A 36 10.43 7.56 21.39
CA ARG A 36 9.75 8.65 22.13
C ARG A 36 9.92 8.54 23.64
N GLY A 37 10.52 7.46 24.16
CA GLY A 37 10.78 7.27 25.59
C GLY A 37 9.52 7.26 26.46
N SER A 38 8.36 7.01 25.86
CA SER A 38 7.05 6.97 26.51
C SER A 38 6.21 5.86 25.91
N SER A 39 5.19 5.39 26.62
CA SER A 39 4.23 4.44 26.08
C SER A 39 3.07 5.18 25.40
N ARG A 40 2.54 4.61 24.31
CA ARG A 40 1.35 5.11 23.62
C ARG A 40 0.49 3.93 23.20
N ASP A 41 -0.80 3.97 23.48
CA ASP A 41 -1.72 2.90 23.11
C ASP A 41 -2.00 2.86 21.58
N PHE A 42 -1.67 1.71 20.97
CA PHE A 42 -1.99 1.39 19.57
C PHE A 42 -3.04 0.27 19.44
N SER A 43 -3.85 0.02 20.47
CA SER A 43 -4.98 -0.92 20.47
C SER A 43 -5.93 -0.70 19.29
N SER A 44 -6.79 -1.69 19.02
CA SER A 44 -7.81 -1.60 17.94
C SER A 44 -8.74 -0.41 18.09
N ASP A 45 -9.01 0.02 19.32
CA ASP A 45 -9.92 1.13 19.63
C ASP A 45 -9.27 2.49 19.35
N GLN A 46 -7.96 2.60 19.59
CA GLN A 46 -7.19 3.81 19.30
C GLN A 46 -6.72 3.88 17.85
N THR A 47 -6.35 2.74 17.26
CA THR A 47 -5.84 2.60 15.88
C THR A 47 -6.67 1.58 15.12
N GLN A 48 -7.76 2.08 14.52
CA GLN A 48 -8.71 1.26 13.78
C GLN A 48 -8.06 0.63 12.55
N SER A 49 -8.32 -0.66 12.32
CA SER A 49 -7.97 -1.34 11.08
C SER A 49 -9.13 -1.25 10.09
N SER A 50 -8.83 -1.02 8.80
CA SER A 50 -9.86 -0.97 7.76
C SER A 50 -9.41 -1.60 6.45
N HIS A 51 -10.27 -2.45 5.90
CA HIS A 51 -10.12 -2.96 4.54
C HIS A 51 -10.65 -1.92 3.56
N CYS A 52 -9.76 -1.42 2.69
CA CYS A 52 -10.15 -0.54 1.61
C CYS A 52 -10.84 -1.34 0.51
N ILE A 53 -11.88 -0.77 -0.09
CA ILE A 53 -12.53 -1.38 -1.24
C ILE A 53 -11.80 -0.91 -2.50
N VAL A 54 -10.87 -1.72 -3.01
CA VAL A 54 -9.91 -1.36 -4.07
C VAL A 54 -10.18 -2.17 -5.36
N PRO A 55 -9.60 -1.77 -6.51
CA PRO A 55 -9.67 -2.56 -7.73
C PRO A 55 -9.00 -3.93 -7.53
N LEU A 56 -9.70 -5.01 -7.82
CA LEU A 56 -9.22 -6.38 -7.59
C LEU A 56 -8.56 -6.97 -8.84
N GLN A 57 -7.61 -7.87 -8.62
CA GLN A 57 -7.01 -8.66 -9.70
C GLN A 57 -7.91 -9.80 -10.13
N ASP A 58 -7.78 -10.21 -11.39
CA ASP A 58 -8.53 -11.32 -12.00
C ASP A 58 -7.66 -12.57 -12.23
N ASN A 59 -6.43 -12.58 -11.71
CA ASN A 59 -5.46 -13.67 -11.83
C ASN A 59 -4.70 -13.89 -10.50
N SER A 60 -3.78 -14.85 -10.45
CA SER A 60 -3.05 -15.23 -9.22
C SER A 60 -1.64 -14.64 -9.09
N SER A 61 -1.14 -13.90 -10.10
CA SER A 61 0.28 -13.52 -10.20
C SER A 61 0.55 -12.02 -10.27
N ASP A 62 -0.48 -11.18 -10.41
CA ASP A 62 -0.33 -9.73 -10.55
C ASP A 62 -0.42 -8.95 -9.22
N CYS A 63 -0.43 -9.61 -8.06
CA CYS A 63 -0.58 -8.92 -6.76
C CYS A 63 0.52 -7.89 -6.50
N GLY A 64 1.75 -8.17 -6.94
CA GLY A 64 2.85 -7.20 -6.92
C GLY A 64 2.62 -5.99 -7.83
N LEU A 65 1.99 -6.16 -8.99
CA LEU A 65 1.67 -5.05 -9.89
C LEU A 65 0.55 -4.16 -9.31
N TYR A 66 -0.46 -4.77 -8.68
CA TYR A 66 -1.49 -4.03 -7.96
C TYR A 66 -0.92 -3.26 -6.78
N LEU A 67 0.01 -3.85 -6.00
CA LEU A 67 0.71 -3.14 -4.93
C LEU A 67 1.43 -1.88 -5.44
N LEU A 68 2.18 -2.01 -6.54
CA LEU A 68 2.87 -0.85 -7.14
C LEU A 68 1.87 0.20 -7.64
N GLN A 69 0.78 -0.21 -8.28
CA GLN A 69 -0.26 0.71 -8.74
C GLN A 69 -0.99 1.40 -7.58
N TYR A 70 -1.26 0.72 -6.47
CA TYR A 70 -1.85 1.33 -5.27
C TYR A 70 -0.96 2.44 -4.73
N VAL A 71 0.34 2.17 -4.58
CA VAL A 71 1.31 3.16 -4.10
C VAL A 71 1.40 4.33 -5.07
N GLU A 72 1.52 4.07 -6.37
CA GLU A 72 1.58 5.14 -7.39
C GLU A 72 0.31 6.01 -7.38
N SER A 73 -0.87 5.41 -7.27
CA SER A 73 -2.14 6.14 -7.22
C SER A 73 -2.24 6.96 -5.94
N PHE A 74 -1.82 6.41 -4.80
CA PHE A 74 -1.78 7.11 -3.51
C PHE A 74 -0.83 8.30 -3.52
N LEU A 75 0.32 8.19 -4.17
CA LEU A 75 1.30 9.28 -4.26
C LEU A 75 0.86 10.37 -5.24
N LYS A 76 0.13 10.02 -6.32
CA LYS A 76 -0.39 10.99 -7.31
C LYS A 76 -1.61 11.74 -6.81
N ASP A 77 -2.57 11.03 -6.22
CA ASP A 77 -3.81 11.58 -5.69
C ASP A 77 -4.07 10.96 -4.31
N PRO A 78 -3.49 11.56 -3.24
CA PRO A 78 -3.58 11.00 -1.91
C PRO A 78 -5.03 11.03 -1.44
N VAL A 79 -5.45 9.95 -0.78
CA VAL A 79 -6.79 9.90 -0.20
C VAL A 79 -6.86 10.93 0.94
N VAL A 80 -7.65 11.98 0.74
CA VAL A 80 -7.80 13.07 1.71
C VAL A 80 -8.97 12.87 2.68
N HIS A 81 -9.96 12.07 2.28
CA HIS A 81 -11.15 11.73 3.06
C HIS A 81 -11.06 10.30 3.59
N PHE A 82 -11.00 10.17 4.91
CA PHE A 82 -10.81 8.90 5.63
C PHE A 82 -12.11 8.42 6.29
N ASP A 83 -13.20 8.45 5.54
CA ASP A 83 -14.45 7.82 5.97
C ASP A 83 -14.33 6.32 5.69
N LEU A 84 -14.21 5.53 6.77
CA LEU A 84 -13.97 4.09 6.67
C LEU A 84 -15.29 3.34 6.38
N PRO A 85 -15.26 2.29 5.52
CA PRO A 85 -14.11 1.86 4.72
C PRO A 85 -13.91 2.73 3.48
N LEU A 86 -12.65 2.98 3.12
CA LEU A 86 -12.29 3.78 1.94
C LEU A 86 -12.82 3.11 0.66
N GLN A 87 -13.56 3.88 -0.13
CA GLN A 87 -14.16 3.45 -1.40
C GLN A 87 -13.25 3.86 -2.57
N LEU A 88 -12.43 2.93 -3.04
CA LEU A 88 -11.41 3.13 -4.08
C LEU A 88 -11.59 2.19 -5.28
N GLN A 89 -12.77 1.61 -5.48
CA GLN A 89 -13.00 0.56 -6.50
C GLN A 89 -12.71 1.01 -7.93
N ARG A 90 -12.75 2.33 -8.17
CA ARG A 90 -12.49 2.98 -9.46
C ARG A 90 -11.24 3.86 -9.44
N TRP A 91 -10.34 3.65 -8.48
CA TRP A 91 -9.17 4.51 -8.30
C TRP A 91 -8.25 4.54 -9.52
N PHE A 92 -8.19 3.43 -10.25
CA PHE A 92 -7.56 3.37 -11.56
C PHE A 92 -8.25 2.30 -12.43
N PRO A 93 -8.19 2.46 -13.76
CA PRO A 93 -8.69 1.46 -14.69
C PRO A 93 -7.71 0.27 -14.81
N ARG A 94 -8.26 -0.95 -15.00
CA ARG A 94 -7.48 -2.20 -15.06
C ARG A 94 -6.39 -2.22 -16.13
N HIS A 95 -6.56 -1.49 -17.24
CA HIS A 95 -5.57 -1.47 -18.32
C HIS A 95 -4.24 -0.86 -17.88
N GLN A 96 -4.22 0.02 -16.86
CA GLN A 96 -2.98 0.57 -16.31
C GLN A 96 -2.13 -0.55 -15.70
N VAL A 97 -2.73 -1.44 -14.91
CA VAL A 97 -1.98 -2.57 -14.31
C VAL A 97 -1.50 -3.55 -15.38
N ARG A 98 -2.33 -3.83 -16.40
CA ARG A 98 -1.96 -4.75 -17.50
C ARG A 98 -0.70 -4.30 -18.25
N ARG A 99 -0.53 -2.99 -18.46
CA ARG A 99 0.64 -2.42 -19.14
C ARG A 99 1.84 -2.24 -18.22
N LYS A 100 1.62 -2.20 -16.91
CA LYS A 100 2.65 -1.86 -15.91
C LYS A 100 3.85 -2.81 -15.95
N ARG A 101 3.66 -4.09 -16.27
CA ARG A 101 4.77 -5.05 -16.40
C ARG A 101 5.75 -4.65 -17.51
N ASP A 102 5.23 -4.27 -18.66
CA ASP A 102 6.04 -3.78 -19.79
C ASP A 102 6.68 -2.42 -19.45
N GLU A 103 5.91 -1.51 -18.83
CA GLU A 103 6.43 -0.19 -18.40
C GLU A 103 7.61 -0.32 -17.42
N ILE A 104 7.52 -1.24 -16.44
CA ILE A 104 8.60 -1.52 -15.50
C ILE A 104 9.81 -2.10 -16.23
N ARG A 105 9.62 -3.07 -17.13
CA ARG A 105 10.72 -3.65 -17.93
C ARG A 105 11.44 -2.54 -18.71
N ASP A 106 10.68 -1.73 -19.43
CA ASP A 106 11.23 -0.70 -20.31
C ASP A 106 11.93 0.40 -19.49
N LEU A 107 11.41 0.74 -18.29
CA LEU A 107 12.06 1.62 -17.33
C LEU A 107 13.41 1.06 -16.87
N VAL A 108 13.46 -0.21 -16.46
CA VAL A 108 14.70 -0.85 -16.00
C VAL A 108 15.75 -0.87 -17.11
N LEU A 109 15.37 -1.25 -18.33
CA LEU A 109 16.28 -1.28 -19.49
C LEU A 109 16.81 0.11 -19.85
N ARG A 110 15.97 1.15 -19.72
CA ARG A 110 16.38 2.54 -19.96
C ARG A 110 17.37 3.03 -18.90
N LEU A 111 17.06 2.84 -17.61
CA LEU A 111 17.96 3.20 -16.51
C LEU A 111 19.31 2.48 -16.61
N TYR A 112 19.30 1.21 -17.00
CA TYR A 112 20.52 0.46 -17.27
C TYR A 112 21.37 1.12 -18.36
N LYS A 113 20.77 1.52 -19.50
CA LYS A 113 21.50 2.20 -20.57
C LYS A 113 22.08 3.53 -20.12
N GLU A 114 21.31 4.34 -19.40
CA GLU A 114 21.74 5.64 -18.87
C GLU A 114 22.97 5.49 -17.97
N GLN A 115 22.94 4.56 -17.00
CA GLN A 115 24.06 4.32 -16.08
C GLN A 115 25.35 3.82 -16.78
N ASN A 116 25.21 3.06 -17.87
CA ASN A 116 26.38 2.57 -18.63
C ASN A 116 26.91 3.59 -19.66
N LEU A 117 26.07 4.55 -20.07
CA LEU A 117 26.51 5.66 -20.92
C LEU A 117 27.29 6.70 -20.12
N ASP A 118 26.93 6.94 -18.86
CA ASP A 118 27.65 7.85 -17.96
C ASP A 118 28.99 7.28 -17.42
N SER A 119 29.27 6.00 -17.70
CA SER A 119 30.49 5.30 -17.27
C SER A 119 31.59 5.25 -18.35
N ASN A 120 31.38 5.88 -19.51
CA ASN A 120 32.35 6.06 -20.60
C ASN A 120 32.64 7.54 -20.85
#